data_AF-A0A7W7WQ23-F1
#
_entry.id   AF-A0A7W7WQ23-F1
#
_cell.length_a   1.000
_cell.length_b   1.000
_cell.length_c   1.000
_cell.angle_alpha   90.00
_cell.angle_beta   90.00
_cell.angle_gamma   90.00
#
_symmetry.space_group_name_H-M   'P 1'
#
loop_
_entity.id
_entity.type
_entity.pdbx_description
1 polymer ?
#
loop_
_entity_poly.entity_id
_entity_poly.type
_entity_poly.pdbx_seq_one_letter_code
_entity_poly.pdbx_strand_id
1 'polypeptide(L)'
;MRGVDRVGAGRIGRSWAATVADKQTVHANDRPGLVSRRALLRAGSLLGGTALVACTSSSQVTVPAEQNVDAPLRHPVPPAHTPTGVLAFFTEVEARTVEAVTARIIPGDARDPGAREAAVVTYIDAKLAEFKAFAEPTFLTPPFAEGYAGTPPPASVDAVPVPEDQLYRYGYQSGVTPQEAYRNGLPGLDRYARRRFGVPFVELTEADQDAVLDALDAVQQRSEGEQSEESGSTPAEEAGPARPEEAELDAVEADFGEVDPGEFFTMVRTDTIEGMFADPAYGGNRGLVGWNLVGYPGPQRAYSPEEMLVGARRQPQALDGLPAMNPDRRHQHGPEAVEQPRAGVRDG
;
A
#
# COMPACT_ATOMS: atom_id res chain seq x y z
N MET A 1 -29.99 0.43 -75.86
CA MET A 1 -29.61 1.83 -76.19
C MET A 1 -29.43 2.59 -74.89
N ARG A 2 -28.22 3.17 -74.70
CA ARG A 2 -27.77 4.07 -73.62
C ARG A 2 -27.70 3.43 -72.22
N GLY A 3 -26.57 3.36 -71.51
CA GLY A 3 -25.43 4.29 -71.41
C GLY A 3 -25.43 4.82 -69.95
N VAL A 4 -24.66 4.26 -69.01
CA VAL A 4 -23.24 4.53 -68.73
C VAL A 4 -23.01 5.87 -68.00
N ASP A 5 -22.54 5.72 -66.76
CA ASP A 5 -21.48 6.49 -66.06
C ASP A 5 -21.69 7.83 -65.31
N ARG A 6 -20.96 7.85 -64.17
CA ARG A 6 -20.10 8.90 -63.56
C ARG A 6 -20.71 9.84 -62.52
N VAL A 7 -20.23 9.84 -61.26
CA VAL A 7 -18.92 10.26 -60.65
C VAL A 7 -18.95 11.72 -60.18
N GLY A 8 -18.46 11.97 -58.96
CA GLY A 8 -17.95 13.27 -58.46
C GLY A 8 -18.52 13.61 -57.08
N ALA A 9 -17.85 13.40 -55.93
CA ALA A 9 -16.55 13.89 -55.45
C ALA A 9 -16.53 15.38 -55.04
N GLY A 10 -16.47 15.61 -53.71
CA GLY A 10 -15.79 16.73 -53.04
C GLY A 10 -16.54 18.06 -52.94
N ARG A 11 -16.26 18.98 -52.02
CA ARG A 11 -15.47 19.06 -50.78
C ARG A 11 -15.65 20.52 -50.28
N ILE A 12 -15.57 20.74 -48.96
CA ILE A 12 -15.24 22.00 -48.23
C ILE A 12 -16.21 23.20 -48.26
N GLY A 13 -16.54 23.73 -47.07
CA GLY A 13 -16.86 25.16 -46.88
C GLY A 13 -17.58 25.48 -45.57
N ARG A 14 -16.86 26.03 -44.60
CA ARG A 14 -17.30 26.41 -43.25
C ARG A 14 -18.21 27.66 -43.24
N SER A 15 -19.10 27.79 -42.25
CA SER A 15 -19.35 29.09 -41.59
C SER A 15 -19.98 28.91 -40.21
N TRP A 16 -19.41 29.63 -39.25
CA TRP A 16 -19.80 29.76 -37.85
C TRP A 16 -21.11 30.53 -37.66
N ALA A 17 -21.91 30.16 -36.64
CA ALA A 17 -22.67 31.09 -35.83
C ALA A 17 -22.91 30.49 -34.43
N ALA A 18 -22.43 31.21 -33.43
CA ALA A 18 -22.49 30.87 -32.02
C ALA A 18 -23.91 30.98 -31.45
N THR A 19 -24.23 30.17 -30.46
CA THR A 19 -25.15 30.55 -29.38
C THR A 19 -24.62 29.98 -28.07
N VAL A 20 -24.61 30.87 -27.09
CA VAL A 20 -23.94 30.82 -25.80
C VAL A 20 -24.50 29.69 -24.92
N ALA A 21 -23.61 28.87 -24.37
CA ALA A 21 -23.91 27.88 -23.34
C ALA A 21 -24.05 28.56 -21.98
N ASP A 22 -25.17 28.27 -21.32
CA ASP A 22 -25.39 28.53 -19.90
C ASP A 22 -24.50 27.59 -19.07
N LYS A 23 -23.72 28.16 -18.14
CA LYS A 23 -22.83 27.41 -17.26
C LYS A 23 -23.61 26.96 -16.03
N GLN A 24 -24.10 25.72 -16.05
CA GLN A 24 -24.30 24.96 -14.82
C GLN A 24 -23.03 24.15 -14.52
N THR A 25 -22.29 24.61 -13.52
CA THR A 25 -21.21 23.87 -12.86
C THR A 25 -21.80 22.63 -12.20
N VAL A 26 -21.69 21.48 -12.88
CA VAL A 26 -21.88 20.18 -12.25
C VAL A 26 -20.57 19.82 -11.55
N HIS A 27 -20.63 19.72 -10.22
CA HIS A 27 -19.57 19.13 -9.42
C HIS A 27 -19.34 17.70 -9.88
N ALA A 28 -18.23 17.46 -10.57
CA ALA A 28 -17.78 16.13 -10.93
C ALA A 28 -17.00 15.56 -9.73
N ASN A 29 -17.67 14.84 -8.82
CA ASN A 29 -17.00 13.79 -8.04
C ASN A 29 -17.97 12.82 -7.34
N ASP A 30 -18.87 12.18 -8.09
CA ASP A 30 -19.55 10.97 -7.62
C ASP A 30 -19.60 9.97 -8.78
N ARG A 31 -18.60 9.10 -8.86
CA ARG A 31 -18.67 7.86 -9.64
C ARG A 31 -18.61 6.69 -8.64
N PRO A 32 -19.63 5.81 -8.61
CA PRO A 32 -19.58 4.60 -7.80
C PRO A 32 -18.66 3.60 -8.50
N GLY A 33 -17.53 3.28 -7.88
CA GLY A 33 -16.54 2.35 -8.45
C GLY A 33 -15.18 2.36 -7.79
N LEU A 34 -14.86 3.38 -6.98
CA LEU A 34 -13.66 3.39 -6.15
C LEU A 34 -14.05 3.23 -4.69
N VAL A 35 -13.38 2.32 -3.99
CA VAL A 35 -13.39 2.26 -2.53
C VAL A 35 -13.04 3.66 -2.03
N SER A 36 -14.03 4.38 -1.52
CA SER A 36 -13.83 5.71 -0.94
C SER A 36 -12.68 5.65 0.07
N ARG A 37 -11.84 6.69 0.13
CA ARG A 37 -10.78 6.88 1.14
C ARG A 37 -11.21 6.47 2.57
N ARG A 38 -12.50 6.65 2.87
CA ARG A 38 -13.13 6.30 4.15
C ARG A 38 -13.40 4.80 4.34
N ALA A 39 -13.58 4.04 3.26
CA ALA A 39 -13.70 2.59 3.28
C ALA A 39 -12.32 1.91 3.37
N LEU A 40 -11.29 2.46 2.71
CA LEU A 40 -9.92 1.94 2.83
C LEU A 40 -9.31 2.18 4.23
N LEU A 41 -9.58 3.35 4.84
CA LEU A 41 -9.23 3.62 6.25
C LEU A 41 -10.09 2.85 7.27
N ARG A 42 -11.26 2.34 6.88
CA ARG A 42 -12.07 1.43 7.73
C ARG A 42 -11.64 -0.03 7.56
N ALA A 43 -11.25 -0.46 6.37
CA ALA A 43 -10.73 -1.81 6.11
C ALA A 43 -9.36 -2.05 6.79
N GLY A 44 -8.59 -0.98 7.06
CA GLY A 44 -7.38 -1.03 7.89
C GLY A 44 -7.57 -1.46 9.36
N SER A 45 -8.80 -1.77 9.80
CA SER A 45 -9.07 -2.34 11.11
C SER A 45 -9.21 -3.88 11.13
N LEU A 46 -9.01 -4.59 10.01
CA LEU A 46 -9.22 -6.04 9.94
C LEU A 46 -8.06 -6.91 9.43
N LEU A 47 -6.88 -6.38 9.14
CA LEU A 47 -5.68 -7.21 8.83
C LEU A 47 -4.49 -6.86 9.73
N GLY A 48 -4.67 -7.08 11.03
CA GLY A 48 -3.60 -6.96 12.03
C GLY A 48 -4.06 -6.91 13.50
N GLY A 49 -5.27 -7.35 13.82
CA GLY A 49 -5.87 -7.13 15.14
C GLY A 49 -6.80 -8.23 15.62
N THR A 50 -6.26 -9.42 15.91
CA THR A 50 -6.85 -10.40 16.85
C THR A 50 -5.73 -11.20 17.51
N ALA A 51 -5.67 -11.44 18.83
CA ALA A 51 -6.44 -10.95 19.97
C ALA A 51 -5.70 -11.35 21.26
N LEU A 52 -5.50 -10.43 22.20
CA LEU A 52 -5.54 -10.78 23.62
C LEU A 52 -7.01 -10.68 24.04
N VAL A 53 -7.74 -11.80 23.96
CA VAL A 53 -9.04 -11.92 24.63
C VAL A 53 -8.74 -11.97 26.13
N ALA A 54 -8.74 -10.80 26.77
CA ALA A 54 -8.96 -10.69 28.19
C ALA A 54 -10.46 -10.78 28.43
N CYS A 55 -10.85 -11.74 29.28
CA CYS A 55 -12.19 -11.83 29.85
C CYS A 55 -12.70 -10.44 30.27
N THR A 56 -13.88 -10.03 29.83
CA THR A 56 -14.99 -9.61 30.70
C THR A 56 -16.19 -9.18 29.87
N SER A 57 -17.34 -9.55 30.40
CA SER A 57 -18.67 -9.40 29.82
C SER A 57 -19.09 -7.93 29.70
N SER A 58 -19.78 -7.65 28.60
CA SER A 58 -20.98 -6.80 28.50
C SER A 58 -21.03 -5.51 29.33
N SER A 59 -20.79 -4.39 28.67
CA SER A 59 -21.52 -3.14 28.93
C SER A 59 -21.64 -2.37 27.64
N GLN A 60 -22.87 -2.27 27.12
CA GLN A 60 -23.22 -1.33 26.05
C GLN A 60 -23.01 0.08 26.60
N VAL A 61 -21.94 0.75 26.18
CA VAL A 61 -21.76 2.18 26.42
C VAL A 61 -22.23 2.90 25.17
N THR A 62 -23.36 3.59 25.31
CA THR A 62 -23.83 4.57 24.33
C THR A 62 -22.81 5.70 24.24
N VAL A 63 -22.13 5.82 23.12
CA VAL A 63 -21.16 6.90 22.88
C VAL A 63 -21.92 8.23 22.69
N PRO A 64 -21.66 9.27 23.51
CA PRO A 64 -22.26 10.57 23.30
C PRO A 64 -21.69 11.21 22.02
N ALA A 65 -22.52 11.97 21.32
CA ALA A 65 -22.21 12.61 20.03
C ALA A 65 -21.11 13.69 20.06
N GLU A 66 -20.30 13.79 21.13
CA GLU A 66 -19.16 14.71 21.25
C GLU A 66 -17.79 14.08 20.99
N GLN A 67 -17.72 12.78 20.63
CA GLN A 67 -16.49 12.18 20.10
C GLN A 67 -16.32 12.46 18.60
N ASN A 68 -16.56 13.71 18.18
CA ASN A 68 -16.07 14.15 16.89
C ASN A 68 -14.54 14.31 17.04
N VAL A 69 -13.80 13.26 16.65
CA VAL A 69 -12.36 13.25 16.50
C VAL A 69 -12.00 14.13 15.29
N ASP A 70 -12.29 15.43 15.40
CA ASP A 70 -11.68 16.40 14.51
C ASP A 70 -10.19 16.43 14.85
N ALA A 71 -9.40 15.76 14.01
CA ALA A 71 -7.98 16.01 13.92
C ALA A 71 -7.78 17.54 13.87
N PRO A 72 -6.80 18.11 14.59
CA PRO A 72 -6.58 19.55 14.53
C PRO A 72 -6.42 19.95 13.06
N LEU A 73 -6.87 21.15 12.67
CA LEU A 73 -6.55 21.72 11.36
C LEU A 73 -5.03 21.80 11.21
N ARG A 74 -4.44 20.73 10.69
CA ARG A 74 -3.01 20.59 10.47
C ARG A 74 -2.81 20.81 8.99
N HIS A 75 -2.28 21.96 8.63
CA HIS A 75 -1.75 22.15 7.30
C HIS A 75 -0.50 21.27 7.21
N PRO A 76 -0.50 20.17 6.43
CA PRO A 76 0.76 19.51 6.11
C PRO A 76 1.60 20.58 5.41
N VAL A 77 2.65 21.05 6.07
CA VAL A 77 3.65 21.88 5.41
C VAL A 77 4.65 20.88 4.85
N PRO A 78 4.56 20.49 3.56
CA PRO A 78 5.61 19.69 2.96
C PRO A 78 6.93 20.45 3.15
N PRO A 79 7.98 19.80 3.67
CA PRO A 79 9.27 20.46 3.79
C PRO A 79 9.74 20.93 2.41
N ALA A 80 10.43 22.07 2.37
CA ALA A 80 10.97 22.63 1.14
C ALA A 80 11.80 21.57 0.40
N HIS A 81 11.53 21.43 -0.91
CA HIS A 81 12.13 20.43 -1.81
C HIS A 81 13.65 20.33 -1.59
N THR A 82 14.15 19.17 -1.13
CA THR A 82 15.59 18.90 -0.98
C THR A 82 15.84 17.37 -0.98
N PRO A 83 17.03 16.95 -1.44
CA PRO A 83 17.26 16.26 -2.69
C PRO A 83 16.71 14.82 -2.74
N THR A 84 16.28 14.39 -3.93
CA THR A 84 16.23 12.97 -4.30
C THR A 84 17.55 12.30 -3.91
N GLY A 85 17.48 11.33 -2.99
CA GLY A 85 18.64 10.50 -2.67
C GLY A 85 19.19 9.83 -3.92
N VAL A 86 20.49 9.55 -3.93
CA VAL A 86 21.09 8.67 -4.95
C VAL A 86 20.40 7.31 -4.82
N LEU A 87 19.74 6.85 -5.87
CA LEU A 87 19.11 5.51 -5.90
C LEU A 87 20.19 4.46 -5.63
N ALA A 88 19.95 3.60 -4.65
CA ALA A 88 20.86 2.56 -4.19
C ALA A 88 20.54 1.20 -4.83
N PHE A 89 19.27 0.94 -5.16
CA PHE A 89 18.83 -0.30 -5.79
C PHE A 89 18.29 -0.05 -7.20
N PHE A 90 17.24 0.76 -7.33
CA PHE A 90 16.55 0.95 -8.59
C PHE A 90 17.38 1.74 -9.60
N THR A 91 17.16 1.45 -10.87
CA THR A 91 17.47 2.40 -11.95
C THR A 91 16.47 3.56 -11.92
N GLU A 92 16.81 4.68 -12.58
CA GLU A 92 15.91 5.83 -12.67
C GLU A 92 14.56 5.47 -13.32
N VAL A 93 14.55 4.59 -14.33
CA VAL A 93 13.32 4.16 -14.99
C VAL A 93 12.47 3.32 -14.05
N GLU A 94 13.06 2.34 -13.35
CA GLU A 94 12.35 1.52 -12.38
C GLU A 94 11.78 2.37 -11.24
N ALA A 95 12.56 3.31 -10.70
CA ALA A 95 12.11 4.19 -9.63
C ALA A 95 10.90 5.03 -10.05
N ARG A 96 10.85 5.54 -11.29
CA ARG A 96 9.68 6.26 -11.82
C ARG A 96 8.46 5.36 -11.99
N THR A 97 8.65 4.10 -12.42
CA THR A 97 7.56 3.13 -12.49
C THR A 97 7.02 2.82 -11.10
N VAL A 98 7.89 2.58 -10.11
CA VAL A 98 7.49 2.35 -8.70
C VAL A 98 6.79 3.59 -8.13
N GLU A 99 7.25 4.80 -8.45
CA GLU A 99 6.56 6.04 -8.06
C GLU A 99 5.15 6.12 -8.64
N ALA A 100 4.99 5.78 -9.92
CA ALA A 100 3.68 5.75 -10.56
C ALA A 100 2.74 4.72 -9.90
N VAL A 101 3.23 3.51 -9.63
CA VAL A 101 2.44 2.46 -8.95
C VAL A 101 2.03 2.90 -7.54
N THR A 102 2.99 3.31 -6.72
CA THR A 102 2.74 3.69 -5.32
C THR A 102 1.80 4.89 -5.19
N ALA A 103 1.86 5.83 -6.13
CA ALA A 103 0.95 6.97 -6.20
C ALA A 103 -0.48 6.61 -6.60
N ARG A 104 -0.71 5.43 -7.17
CA ARG A 104 -2.05 4.91 -7.45
C ARG A 104 -2.60 4.13 -6.26
N ILE A 105 -1.73 3.46 -5.51
CA ILE A 105 -2.07 2.75 -4.27
C ILE A 105 -2.46 3.73 -3.14
N ILE A 106 -1.66 4.77 -2.90
CA ILE A 106 -1.98 5.86 -1.97
C ILE A 106 -1.89 7.20 -2.71
N PRO A 107 -2.98 7.63 -3.36
CA PRO A 107 -3.01 8.88 -4.11
C PRO A 107 -2.95 10.11 -3.21
N GLY A 108 -2.43 11.21 -3.73
CA GLY A 108 -2.38 12.48 -3.01
C GLY A 108 -1.93 13.66 -3.85
N ASP A 109 -1.98 14.82 -3.20
CA ASP A 109 -1.48 16.10 -3.69
C ASP A 109 -0.87 16.93 -2.54
N ALA A 110 -0.41 18.15 -2.83
CA ALA A 110 0.22 19.01 -1.82
C ALA A 110 -0.67 19.39 -0.62
N ARG A 111 -2.01 19.32 -0.75
CA ARG A 111 -2.97 19.59 0.33
C ARG A 111 -3.41 18.31 1.03
N ASP A 112 -3.36 17.19 0.32
CA ASP A 112 -3.75 15.88 0.80
C ASP A 112 -2.66 14.85 0.44
N PRO A 113 -1.55 14.81 1.21
CA PRO A 113 -0.34 14.12 0.79
C PRO A 113 -0.53 12.61 0.70
N GLY A 114 0.01 12.02 -0.36
CA GLY A 114 0.01 10.58 -0.63
C GLY A 114 1.42 10.01 -0.71
N ALA A 115 1.55 8.89 -1.41
CA ALA A 115 2.83 8.18 -1.53
C ALA A 115 3.96 9.04 -2.12
N ARG A 116 3.65 9.92 -3.08
CA ARG A 116 4.62 10.84 -3.69
C ARG A 116 5.15 11.86 -2.70
N GLU A 117 4.26 12.55 -1.99
CA GLU A 117 4.63 13.54 -0.97
C GLU A 117 5.40 12.90 0.20
N ALA A 118 5.05 11.66 0.56
CA ALA A 118 5.74 10.87 1.57
C ALA A 118 7.09 10.31 1.09
N ALA A 119 7.36 10.35 -0.22
CA ALA A 119 8.53 9.78 -0.85
C ALA A 119 8.74 8.29 -0.58
N VAL A 120 7.64 7.55 -0.68
CA VAL A 120 7.61 6.09 -0.53
C VAL A 120 8.68 5.40 -1.37
N VAL A 121 8.93 5.84 -2.61
CA VAL A 121 9.96 5.21 -3.47
C VAL A 121 11.35 5.24 -2.85
N THR A 122 11.70 6.30 -2.13
CA THR A 122 13.00 6.39 -1.44
C THR A 122 13.10 5.35 -0.33
N TYR A 123 12.01 5.10 0.39
CA TYR A 123 11.94 4.01 1.37
C TYR A 123 12.13 2.64 0.73
N ILE A 124 11.38 2.36 -0.34
CA ILE A 124 11.44 1.06 -1.02
C ILE A 124 12.84 0.81 -1.59
N ASP A 125 13.45 1.81 -2.23
CA ASP A 125 14.80 1.73 -2.77
C ASP A 125 15.84 1.39 -1.69
N ALA A 126 15.80 2.11 -0.56
CA ALA A 126 16.70 1.88 0.57
C ALA A 126 16.46 0.50 1.21
N LYS A 127 15.19 0.10 1.38
CA LYS A 127 14.81 -1.22 1.90
C LYS A 127 15.40 -2.35 1.05
N LEU A 128 15.25 -2.27 -0.27
CA LEU A 128 15.75 -3.29 -1.19
C LEU A 128 17.28 -3.28 -1.35
N ALA A 129 17.93 -2.15 -1.10
CA ALA A 129 19.39 -2.06 -1.07
C ALA A 129 19.99 -2.72 0.19
N GLU A 130 19.31 -2.59 1.33
CA GLU A 130 19.79 -3.08 2.64
C GLU A 130 19.41 -4.55 2.88
N PHE A 131 18.13 -4.91 2.68
CA PHE A 131 17.58 -6.19 3.15
C PHE A 131 17.38 -7.19 2.01
N LYS A 132 18.09 -8.32 2.08
CA LYS A 132 18.01 -9.43 1.10
C LYS A 132 17.00 -10.52 1.44
N ALA A 133 16.19 -10.29 2.46
CA ALA A 133 15.18 -11.22 2.93
C ALA A 133 13.91 -10.43 3.29
N PHE A 134 12.78 -11.12 3.32
CA PHE A 134 11.55 -10.58 3.88
C PHE A 134 11.73 -10.24 5.37
N ALA A 135 10.90 -9.34 5.88
CA ALA A 135 10.93 -8.97 7.30
C ALA A 135 10.55 -10.14 8.21
N GLU A 136 9.68 -11.02 7.72
CA GLU A 136 9.29 -12.26 8.39
C GLU A 136 10.21 -13.43 7.99
N PRO A 137 10.40 -14.44 8.86
CA PRO A 137 11.13 -15.64 8.49
C PRO A 137 10.44 -16.37 7.33
N THR A 138 11.02 -16.28 6.14
CA THR A 138 10.50 -16.91 4.92
C THR A 138 11.31 -18.14 4.53
N PHE A 139 10.61 -19.21 4.16
CA PHE A 139 11.24 -20.39 3.59
C PHE A 139 11.40 -20.20 2.07
N LEU A 140 12.66 -20.20 1.58
CA LEU A 140 12.99 -19.81 0.21
C LEU A 140 13.33 -20.97 -0.73
N THR A 141 13.35 -22.20 -0.21
CA THR A 141 13.83 -23.36 -0.95
C THR A 141 12.76 -24.43 -0.98
N PRO A 142 12.49 -25.11 -2.11
CA PRO A 142 11.57 -26.23 -2.12
C PRO A 142 12.03 -27.38 -1.20
N PRO A 143 11.10 -28.29 -0.83
CA PRO A 143 9.70 -28.31 -1.25
C PRO A 143 8.82 -27.35 -0.43
N PHE A 144 7.92 -26.62 -1.10
CA PHE A 144 7.00 -25.68 -0.45
C PHE A 144 5.72 -26.38 0.02
N ALA A 145 5.15 -25.96 1.15
CA ALA A 145 3.85 -26.48 1.57
C ALA A 145 2.72 -25.96 0.67
N GLU A 146 1.99 -26.88 0.04
CA GLU A 146 0.83 -26.59 -0.80
C GLU A 146 -0.44 -27.18 -0.19
N GLY A 147 -1.47 -26.34 -0.07
CA GLY A 147 -2.80 -26.74 0.41
C GLY A 147 -3.45 -27.73 -0.56
N TYR A 148 -4.15 -28.73 -0.02
CA TYR A 148 -5.08 -29.52 -0.82
C TYR A 148 -6.40 -29.76 -0.07
N ALA A 149 -7.47 -29.84 -0.84
CA ALA A 149 -8.76 -30.35 -0.42
C ALA A 149 -8.94 -31.83 -0.84
N GLY A 150 -9.55 -32.62 0.04
CA GLY A 150 -9.93 -33.99 -0.26
C GLY A 150 -8.76 -34.98 -0.33
N THR A 151 -8.41 -35.45 -1.53
CA THR A 151 -7.40 -36.51 -1.70
C THR A 151 -6.01 -35.89 -1.88
N PRO A 152 -5.01 -36.25 -1.06
CA PRO A 152 -3.67 -35.68 -1.16
C PRO A 152 -3.08 -35.95 -2.55
N PRO A 153 -2.58 -34.92 -3.25
CA PRO A 153 -1.77 -35.12 -4.44
C PRO A 153 -0.45 -35.82 -4.05
N PRO A 154 0.23 -36.47 -5.01
CA PRO A 154 1.54 -37.06 -4.74
C PRO A 154 2.54 -35.96 -4.37
N ALA A 155 3.36 -36.20 -3.35
CA ALA A 155 4.47 -35.31 -3.03
C ALA A 155 5.43 -35.21 -4.23
N SER A 156 5.93 -34.00 -4.47
CA SER A 156 6.91 -33.73 -5.52
C SER A 156 8.23 -33.26 -4.90
N VAL A 157 9.24 -33.05 -5.73
CA VAL A 157 10.50 -32.43 -5.28
C VAL A 157 10.32 -30.95 -4.96
N ASP A 158 9.26 -30.35 -5.48
CA ASP A 158 8.98 -28.91 -5.41
C ASP A 158 7.90 -28.58 -4.36
N ALA A 159 7.06 -29.56 -3.99
CA ALA A 159 5.88 -29.34 -3.15
C ALA A 159 5.64 -30.46 -2.13
N VAL A 160 5.29 -30.05 -0.91
CA VAL A 160 4.77 -30.89 0.17
C VAL A 160 3.26 -30.67 0.26
N PRO A 161 2.42 -31.69 -0.03
CA PRO A 161 0.98 -31.57 0.13
C PRO A 161 0.61 -31.52 1.61
N VAL A 162 -0.12 -30.48 2.01
CA VAL A 162 -0.59 -30.26 3.38
C VAL A 162 -2.11 -30.04 3.33
N PRO A 163 -2.90 -30.69 4.22
CA PRO A 163 -4.32 -30.37 4.34
C PRO A 163 -4.52 -28.87 4.56
N GLU A 164 -5.45 -28.24 3.84
CA GLU A 164 -5.69 -26.79 3.93
C GLU A 164 -5.94 -26.31 5.37
N ASP A 165 -6.68 -27.11 6.15
CA ASP A 165 -6.96 -26.83 7.57
C ASP A 165 -5.72 -26.87 8.47
N GLN A 166 -4.55 -27.25 7.93
CA GLN A 166 -3.26 -27.29 8.62
C GLN A 166 -2.21 -26.40 7.96
N LEU A 167 -2.50 -25.78 6.82
CA LEU A 167 -1.55 -24.92 6.10
C LEU A 167 -1.10 -23.73 6.94
N TYR A 168 -1.96 -23.22 7.83
CA TYR A 168 -1.66 -22.12 8.78
C TYR A 168 -0.43 -22.36 9.68
N ARG A 169 0.02 -23.61 9.82
CA ARG A 169 1.20 -23.98 10.61
C ARG A 169 2.52 -23.68 9.89
N TYR A 170 2.44 -23.49 8.57
CA TYR A 170 3.56 -23.15 7.73
C TYR A 170 3.57 -21.62 7.58
N GLY A 171 4.74 -21.02 7.79
CA GLY A 171 4.93 -19.58 7.60
C GLY A 171 4.88 -19.20 6.13
N TYR A 172 5.09 -17.91 5.83
CA TYR A 172 5.22 -17.45 4.45
C TYR A 172 6.38 -18.15 3.74
N GLN A 173 6.16 -18.51 2.47
CA GLN A 173 7.11 -19.22 1.63
C GLN A 173 7.16 -18.53 0.28
N SER A 174 8.35 -18.40 -0.31
CA SER A 174 8.49 -17.82 -1.64
C SER A 174 9.73 -18.36 -2.32
N GLY A 175 9.64 -18.70 -3.60
CA GLY A 175 10.82 -19.10 -4.39
C GLY A 175 11.74 -17.94 -4.77
N VAL A 176 11.34 -16.69 -4.50
CA VAL A 176 12.04 -15.48 -4.91
C VAL A 176 12.32 -14.56 -3.73
N THR A 177 13.46 -13.87 -3.75
CA THR A 177 13.75 -12.79 -2.79
C THR A 177 12.96 -11.52 -3.14
N PRO A 178 12.79 -10.57 -2.19
CA PRO A 178 12.17 -9.28 -2.49
C PRO A 178 12.83 -8.55 -3.67
N GLN A 179 14.17 -8.59 -3.77
CA GLN A 179 14.87 -8.00 -4.91
C GLN A 179 14.50 -8.66 -6.23
N GLU A 180 14.48 -9.99 -6.27
CA GLU A 180 14.12 -10.75 -7.49
C GLU A 180 12.67 -10.49 -7.87
N ALA A 181 11.76 -10.43 -6.89
CA ALA A 181 10.36 -10.09 -7.11
C ALA A 181 10.22 -8.70 -7.77
N TYR A 182 10.95 -7.67 -7.33
CA TYR A 182 10.97 -6.36 -8.00
C TYR A 182 11.63 -6.40 -9.38
N ARG A 183 12.75 -7.12 -9.54
CA ARG A 183 13.49 -7.20 -10.81
C ARG A 183 12.72 -7.93 -11.90
N ASN A 184 11.87 -8.89 -11.53
CA ASN A 184 11.06 -9.67 -12.46
C ASN A 184 9.65 -9.09 -12.62
N GLY A 185 9.06 -8.59 -11.53
CA GLY A 185 7.71 -8.00 -11.51
C GLY A 185 7.61 -6.68 -12.25
N LEU A 186 8.60 -5.77 -12.14
CA LEU A 186 8.57 -4.50 -12.87
C LEU A 186 8.57 -4.70 -14.41
N PRO A 187 9.44 -5.53 -15.00
CA PRO A 187 9.33 -5.87 -16.42
C PRO A 187 8.03 -6.58 -16.79
N GLY A 188 7.46 -7.41 -15.91
CA GLY A 188 6.17 -8.07 -16.13
C GLY A 188 5.01 -7.06 -16.24
N LEU A 189 4.94 -6.13 -15.29
CA LEU A 189 4.00 -5.00 -15.30
C LEU A 189 4.12 -4.20 -16.60
N ASP A 190 5.36 -3.92 -17.02
CA ASP A 190 5.66 -3.14 -18.21
C ASP A 190 5.35 -3.89 -19.52
N ARG A 191 5.45 -5.23 -19.53
CA ARG A 191 5.00 -6.07 -20.65
C ARG A 191 3.47 -6.06 -20.76
N TYR A 192 2.78 -6.26 -19.64
CA TYR A 192 1.32 -6.23 -19.61
C TYR A 192 0.76 -4.86 -20.05
N ALA A 193 1.33 -3.77 -19.54
CA ALA A 193 0.98 -2.41 -19.94
C ALA A 193 1.16 -2.19 -21.46
N ARG A 194 2.32 -2.59 -22.02
CA ARG A 194 2.57 -2.47 -23.46
C ARG A 194 1.64 -3.34 -24.29
N ARG A 195 1.34 -4.56 -23.84
CA ARG A 195 0.43 -5.47 -24.56
C ARG A 195 -0.99 -4.91 -24.61
N ARG A 196 -1.48 -4.37 -23.49
CA ARG A 196 -2.85 -3.87 -23.37
C ARG A 196 -3.06 -2.46 -23.94
N PHE A 197 -2.09 -1.56 -23.75
CA PHE A 197 -2.24 -0.13 -24.05
C PHE A 197 -1.18 0.42 -25.04
N GLY A 198 -0.15 -0.36 -25.39
CA GLY A 198 0.85 0.01 -26.39
C GLY A 198 2.05 0.81 -25.88
N VAL A 199 2.04 1.25 -24.61
CA VAL A 199 3.10 2.05 -23.97
C VAL A 199 3.49 1.45 -22.61
N PRO A 200 4.71 1.72 -22.07
CA PRO A 200 5.08 1.27 -20.73
C PRO A 200 4.18 1.85 -19.65
N PHE A 201 4.13 1.21 -18.48
CA PHE A 201 3.21 1.55 -17.40
C PHE A 201 3.33 3.02 -16.95
N VAL A 202 4.56 3.52 -16.87
CA VAL A 202 4.85 4.89 -16.43
C VAL A 202 4.35 5.97 -17.40
N GLU A 203 4.10 5.61 -18.67
CA GLU A 203 3.59 6.52 -19.71
C GLU A 203 2.06 6.46 -19.85
N LEU A 204 1.40 5.54 -19.15
CA LEU A 204 -0.06 5.41 -19.14
C LEU A 204 -0.75 6.62 -18.49
N THR A 205 -2.01 6.83 -18.86
CA THR A 205 -2.88 7.73 -18.10
C THR A 205 -3.15 7.14 -16.72
N GLU A 206 -3.49 7.97 -15.72
CA GLU A 206 -3.78 7.45 -14.37
C GLU A 206 -4.92 6.41 -14.38
N ALA A 207 -5.93 6.59 -15.23
CA ALA A 207 -7.03 5.62 -15.36
C ALA A 207 -6.55 4.28 -15.95
N ASP A 208 -5.63 4.30 -16.91
CA ASP A 208 -5.06 3.08 -17.49
C ASP A 208 -4.07 2.41 -16.51
N GLN A 209 -3.36 3.19 -15.68
CA GLN A 209 -2.55 2.67 -14.57
C GLN A 209 -3.43 1.96 -13.55
N ASP A 210 -4.54 2.59 -13.15
CA ASP A 210 -5.51 1.98 -12.23
C ASP A 210 -6.05 0.67 -12.82
N ALA A 211 -6.43 0.66 -14.10
CA ALA A 211 -6.92 -0.57 -14.76
C ALA A 211 -5.88 -1.71 -14.81
N VAL A 212 -4.58 -1.38 -14.92
CA VAL A 212 -3.51 -2.38 -14.82
C VAL A 212 -3.43 -2.94 -13.39
N LEU A 213 -3.43 -2.07 -12.38
CA LEU A 213 -3.32 -2.49 -10.99
C LEU A 213 -4.56 -3.28 -10.53
N ASP A 214 -5.75 -2.92 -11.03
CA ASP A 214 -7.00 -3.67 -10.80
C ASP A 214 -6.90 -5.09 -11.36
N ALA A 215 -6.22 -5.30 -12.49
CA ALA A 215 -6.01 -6.64 -13.04
C ALA A 215 -5.07 -7.48 -12.17
N LEU A 216 -4.01 -6.88 -11.63
CA LEU A 216 -3.11 -7.55 -10.67
C LEU A 216 -3.84 -7.88 -9.36
N ASP A 217 -4.66 -6.96 -8.84
CA ASP A 217 -5.49 -7.18 -7.65
C ASP A 217 -6.53 -8.29 -7.89
N ALA A 218 -7.10 -8.37 -9.09
CA ALA A 218 -8.00 -9.45 -9.47
C ALA A 218 -7.30 -10.82 -9.50
N VAL A 219 -6.02 -10.90 -9.93
CA VAL A 219 -5.23 -12.14 -9.83
C VAL A 219 -5.01 -12.51 -8.36
N GLN A 220 -4.64 -11.55 -7.51
CA GLN A 220 -4.47 -11.81 -6.07
C GLN A 220 -5.77 -12.35 -5.44
N GLN A 221 -6.90 -11.70 -5.72
CA GLN A 221 -8.21 -12.12 -5.19
C GLN A 221 -8.64 -13.48 -5.73
N ARG A 222 -8.27 -13.85 -6.96
CA ARG A 222 -8.50 -15.20 -7.51
C ARG A 222 -7.75 -16.24 -6.70
N SER A 223 -6.46 -16.03 -6.46
CA SER A 223 -5.62 -16.93 -5.67
C SER A 223 -6.10 -17.10 -4.22
N GLU A 224 -6.68 -16.05 -3.61
CA GLU A 224 -7.30 -16.11 -2.27
C GLU A 224 -8.73 -16.68 -2.27
N GLY A 225 -9.50 -16.44 -3.33
CA GLY A 225 -10.89 -16.86 -3.49
C GLY A 225 -11.02 -18.36 -3.80
N GLU A 226 -10.09 -18.91 -4.58
CA GLU A 226 -9.95 -20.35 -4.79
C GLU A 226 -9.72 -21.08 -3.45
N GLN A 227 -9.04 -20.46 -2.48
CA GLN A 227 -8.87 -20.99 -1.12
C GLN A 227 -10.15 -20.88 -0.26
N SER A 228 -11.09 -20.01 -0.63
CA SER A 228 -12.27 -19.64 0.19
C SER A 228 -13.55 -20.38 -0.25
N GLU A 229 -13.75 -20.59 -1.56
CA GLU A 229 -14.94 -21.25 -2.10
C GLU A 229 -14.97 -22.76 -1.81
N GLU A 230 -13.81 -23.39 -1.63
CA GLU A 230 -13.71 -24.82 -1.25
C GLU A 230 -13.94 -25.06 0.26
N SER A 231 -13.90 -24.01 1.09
CA SER A 231 -14.19 -24.05 2.54
C SER A 231 -15.68 -23.88 2.89
N GLY A 232 -16.57 -23.73 1.90
CA GLY A 232 -18.01 -23.86 2.08
C GLY A 232 -18.74 -22.65 2.69
N SER A 233 -18.18 -21.45 2.63
CA SER A 233 -18.92 -20.23 2.97
C SER A 233 -18.99 -19.27 1.78
N THR A 234 -20.11 -19.25 1.08
CA THR A 234 -20.42 -18.26 0.04
C THR A 234 -20.71 -16.90 0.70
N PRO A 235 -19.91 -15.84 0.48
CA PRO A 235 -20.34 -14.49 0.81
C PRO A 235 -21.32 -14.00 -0.26
N ALA A 236 -22.25 -13.15 0.15
CA ALA A 236 -23.22 -12.55 -0.75
C ALA A 236 -22.51 -11.73 -1.84
N GLU A 237 -22.85 -12.03 -3.10
CA GLU A 237 -22.38 -11.39 -4.32
C GLU A 237 -22.86 -9.92 -4.35
N GLU A 238 -22.07 -9.00 -3.78
CA GLU A 238 -22.19 -7.58 -4.10
C GLU A 238 -21.57 -7.35 -5.48
N ALA A 239 -22.37 -6.83 -6.41
CA ALA A 239 -21.96 -6.51 -7.77
C ALA A 239 -20.90 -5.41 -7.79
N GLY A 240 -19.63 -5.83 -7.67
CA GLY A 240 -18.47 -5.03 -8.02
C GLY A 240 -18.41 -4.73 -9.53
N PRO A 241 -17.45 -3.90 -9.97
CA PRO A 241 -17.20 -3.72 -11.40
C PRO A 241 -16.99 -5.08 -12.09
N ALA A 242 -17.33 -5.17 -13.37
CA ALA A 242 -17.21 -6.42 -14.14
C ALA A 242 -15.80 -7.00 -13.95
N ARG A 243 -15.71 -8.15 -13.28
CA ARG A 243 -14.46 -8.88 -13.06
C ARG A 243 -13.77 -9.08 -14.43
N PRO A 244 -12.44 -8.89 -14.54
CA PRO A 244 -11.72 -9.19 -15.78
C PRO A 244 -12.05 -10.60 -16.26
N GLU A 245 -12.11 -10.80 -17.58
CA GLU A 245 -12.33 -12.13 -18.13
C GLU A 245 -11.18 -13.08 -17.72
N GLU A 246 -11.47 -14.37 -17.53
CA GLU A 246 -10.50 -15.37 -17.07
C GLU A 246 -9.27 -15.45 -18.00
N ALA A 247 -9.49 -15.34 -19.31
CA ALA A 247 -8.43 -15.27 -20.31
C ALA A 247 -7.52 -14.03 -20.18
N GLU A 248 -8.01 -12.95 -19.56
CA GLU A 248 -7.18 -11.78 -19.26
C GLU A 248 -6.24 -12.07 -18.08
N LEU A 249 -6.73 -12.72 -17.02
CA LEU A 249 -5.95 -13.07 -15.84
C LEU A 249 -4.81 -14.04 -16.18
N ASP A 250 -5.11 -15.10 -16.94
CA ASP A 250 -4.10 -16.04 -17.46
C ASP A 250 -3.00 -15.31 -18.25
N ALA A 251 -3.41 -14.30 -19.00
CA ALA A 251 -2.49 -13.54 -19.82
C ALA A 251 -1.65 -12.55 -18.99
N VAL A 252 -2.19 -12.01 -17.89
CA VAL A 252 -1.42 -11.23 -16.91
C VAL A 252 -0.34 -12.11 -16.28
N GLU A 253 -0.69 -13.30 -15.81
CA GLU A 253 0.27 -14.25 -15.21
C GLU A 253 1.38 -14.64 -16.19
N ALA A 254 1.01 -14.92 -17.44
CA ALA A 254 1.98 -15.21 -18.49
C ALA A 254 2.96 -14.05 -18.74
N ASP A 255 2.53 -12.79 -18.55
CA ASP A 255 3.39 -11.63 -18.68
C ASP A 255 4.39 -11.51 -17.53
N PHE A 256 4.17 -12.11 -16.35
CA PHE A 256 5.05 -11.99 -15.18
C PHE A 256 6.08 -13.12 -15.03
N GLY A 257 5.86 -14.27 -15.66
CA GLY A 257 6.84 -15.36 -15.72
C GLY A 257 6.99 -16.09 -14.38
N GLU A 258 8.15 -15.97 -13.73
CA GLU A 258 8.46 -16.68 -12.47
C GLU A 258 7.86 -16.03 -11.22
N VAL A 259 7.35 -14.80 -11.34
CA VAL A 259 6.74 -14.07 -10.22
C VAL A 259 5.23 -14.10 -10.36
N ASP A 260 4.53 -14.42 -9.28
CA ASP A 260 3.09 -14.28 -9.24
C ASP A 260 2.72 -12.77 -9.24
N PRO A 261 1.89 -12.30 -10.19
CA PRO A 261 1.54 -10.88 -10.30
C PRO A 261 0.72 -10.36 -9.10
N GLY A 262 -0.09 -11.22 -8.47
CA GLY A 262 -0.87 -10.89 -7.27
C GLY A 262 0.03 -10.72 -6.04
N GLU A 263 0.97 -11.64 -5.84
CA GLU A 263 1.98 -11.54 -4.77
C GLU A 263 2.87 -10.31 -4.97
N PHE A 264 3.29 -10.03 -6.21
CA PHE A 264 4.05 -8.83 -6.53
C PHE A 264 3.27 -7.56 -6.18
N PHE A 265 1.99 -7.49 -6.55
CA PHE A 265 1.13 -6.36 -6.20
C PHE A 265 0.98 -6.21 -4.68
N THR A 266 0.77 -7.32 -3.97
CA THR A 266 0.67 -7.37 -2.51
C THR A 266 1.94 -6.85 -1.85
N MET A 267 3.12 -7.25 -2.34
CA MET A 267 4.40 -6.77 -1.85
C MET A 267 4.56 -5.25 -2.08
N VAL A 268 4.34 -4.75 -3.29
CA VAL A 268 4.45 -3.31 -3.59
C VAL A 268 3.45 -2.49 -2.77
N ARG A 269 2.23 -3.00 -2.58
CA ARG A 269 1.20 -2.38 -1.72
C ARG A 269 1.63 -2.31 -0.27
N THR A 270 2.18 -3.39 0.27
CA THR A 270 2.69 -3.45 1.64
C THR A 270 3.83 -2.45 1.83
N ASP A 271 4.81 -2.49 0.93
CA ASP A 271 5.94 -1.56 0.92
C ASP A 271 5.50 -0.10 0.78
N THR A 272 4.41 0.16 0.05
CA THR A 272 3.81 1.49 -0.07
C THR A 272 3.25 1.98 1.26
N ILE A 273 2.52 1.12 1.97
CA ILE A 273 1.95 1.44 3.28
C ILE A 273 3.06 1.64 4.31
N GLU A 274 4.07 0.77 4.32
CA GLU A 274 5.24 0.91 5.19
C GLU A 274 5.97 2.22 4.89
N GLY A 275 6.29 2.51 3.63
CA GLY A 275 6.94 3.75 3.24
C GLY A 275 6.11 4.99 3.58
N MET A 276 4.78 4.90 3.60
CA MET A 276 3.88 6.01 3.93
C MET A 276 3.85 6.29 5.44
N PHE A 277 3.96 5.25 6.27
CA PHE A 277 3.69 5.35 7.72
C PHE A 277 4.85 4.91 8.63
N ALA A 278 6.00 4.52 8.09
CA ALA A 278 7.21 4.26 8.87
C ALA A 278 7.83 5.57 9.42
N ASP A 279 8.84 5.43 10.28
CA ASP A 279 9.63 6.59 10.72
C ASP A 279 10.38 7.21 9.52
N PRO A 280 10.43 8.55 9.39
CA PRO A 280 11.14 9.20 8.29
C PRO A 280 12.65 8.87 8.21
N ALA A 281 13.26 8.39 9.29
CA ALA A 281 14.65 7.91 9.30
C ALA A 281 14.90 6.80 8.27
N TYR A 282 13.86 6.07 7.85
CA TYR A 282 13.95 5.03 6.81
C TYR A 282 13.75 5.56 5.37
N GLY A 283 13.62 6.88 5.19
CA GLY A 283 13.55 7.52 3.87
C GLY A 283 12.15 7.79 3.32
N GLY A 284 11.12 7.17 3.91
CA GLY A 284 9.70 7.38 3.62
C GLY A 284 9.05 8.39 4.58
N ASN A 285 7.72 8.46 4.60
CA ASN A 285 6.90 9.33 5.45
C ASN A 285 7.47 10.75 5.59
N ARG A 286 8.02 11.28 4.49
CA ARG A 286 8.83 12.49 4.51
C ARG A 286 8.02 13.66 5.06
N GLY A 287 8.63 14.43 5.96
CA GLY A 287 7.92 15.53 6.62
C GLY A 287 6.77 15.07 7.53
N LEU A 288 6.77 13.80 7.93
CA LEU A 288 5.77 13.19 8.81
C LEU A 288 4.35 13.22 8.20
N VAL A 289 4.24 13.27 6.87
CA VAL A 289 2.96 13.48 6.18
C VAL A 289 1.95 12.38 6.48
N GLY A 290 2.36 11.11 6.49
CA GLY A 290 1.48 9.99 6.82
C GLY A 290 1.05 10.03 8.28
N TRP A 291 1.98 10.33 9.19
CA TRP A 291 1.65 10.47 10.62
C TRP A 291 0.72 11.65 10.90
N ASN A 292 0.92 12.78 10.22
CA ASN A 292 0.02 13.92 10.28
C ASN A 292 -1.39 13.55 9.80
N LEU A 293 -1.48 12.77 8.72
CA LEU A 293 -2.73 12.31 8.11
C LEU A 293 -3.56 11.43 9.05
N VAL A 294 -2.92 10.47 9.75
CA VAL A 294 -3.62 9.58 10.70
C VAL A 294 -3.65 10.12 12.14
N GLY A 295 -3.05 11.28 12.39
CA GLY A 295 -2.97 11.89 13.72
C GLY A 295 -2.02 11.17 14.69
N TYR A 296 -1.13 10.31 14.19
CA TYR A 296 -0.16 9.61 15.02
C TYR A 296 0.96 10.58 15.47
N PRO A 297 1.19 10.75 16.78
CA PRO A 297 2.21 11.69 17.28
C PRO A 297 3.65 11.17 17.16
N GLY A 298 3.87 10.03 16.51
CA GLY A 298 5.19 9.39 16.49
C GLY A 298 5.56 8.77 17.85
N PRO A 299 6.76 8.15 17.94
CA PRO A 299 7.24 7.56 19.17
C PRO A 299 7.31 8.60 20.31
N GLN A 300 6.86 8.19 21.51
CA GLN A 300 6.90 9.01 22.73
C GLN A 300 7.70 8.27 23.80
N ARG A 301 8.58 8.98 24.52
CA ARG A 301 9.41 8.37 25.56
C ARG A 301 8.63 7.96 26.80
N ALA A 302 7.66 8.78 27.16
CA ALA A 302 6.81 8.59 28.31
C ALA A 302 5.54 9.41 28.14
N TYR A 303 4.47 8.92 28.76
CA TYR A 303 3.26 9.66 29.06
C TYR A 303 3.21 9.88 30.58
N SER A 304 2.75 11.05 31.02
CA SER A 304 2.43 11.26 32.43
C SER A 304 1.21 10.42 32.82
N PRO A 305 1.02 10.11 34.13
CA PRO A 305 -0.18 9.43 34.58
C PRO A 305 -1.48 10.16 34.17
N GLU A 306 -1.46 11.49 34.19
CA GLU A 306 -2.59 12.30 33.73
C GLU A 306 -2.84 12.10 32.23
N GLU A 307 -1.80 12.21 31.39
CA GLU A 307 -1.88 11.99 29.95
C GLU A 307 -2.39 10.59 29.58
N MET A 308 -2.07 9.57 30.39
CA MET A 308 -2.59 8.22 30.19
C MET A 308 -4.09 8.11 30.53
N LEU A 309 -4.58 8.89 31.50
CA LEU A 309 -5.97 8.87 31.94
C LEU A 309 -6.88 9.69 31.05
N VAL A 310 -6.42 10.85 30.58
CA VAL A 310 -7.26 11.81 29.83
C VAL A 310 -6.90 11.88 28.34
N GLY A 311 -5.83 11.20 27.92
CA GLY A 311 -5.24 11.30 26.60
C GLY A 311 -4.33 12.52 26.45
N ALA A 312 -3.40 12.46 25.50
CA ALA A 312 -2.51 13.56 25.16
C ALA A 312 -2.57 13.89 23.67
N ARG A 313 -2.66 15.18 23.34
CA ARG A 313 -2.46 15.67 21.97
C ARG A 313 -1.03 16.15 21.82
N ARG A 314 -0.21 15.38 21.13
CA ARG A 314 1.19 15.73 20.84
C ARG A 314 1.42 16.00 19.36
N GLN A 315 2.43 16.81 19.07
CA GLN A 315 2.90 17.01 17.70
C GLN A 315 3.69 15.78 17.25
N PRO A 316 3.59 15.37 15.97
CA PRO A 316 4.40 14.28 15.45
C PRO A 316 5.89 14.58 15.57
N GLN A 317 6.65 13.58 16.03
CA GLN A 317 8.11 13.64 16.13
C GLN A 317 8.73 12.33 15.65
N ALA A 318 9.75 12.42 14.80
CA ALA A 318 10.55 11.26 14.38
C ALA A 318 11.46 10.77 15.50
N LEU A 319 11.92 9.52 15.37
CA LEU A 319 12.89 8.89 16.26
C LEU A 319 14.20 9.69 16.34
N ASP A 320 14.68 10.24 15.23
CA ASP A 320 15.88 11.08 15.18
C ASP A 320 15.75 12.38 16.01
N GLY A 321 14.52 12.85 16.22
CA GLY A 321 14.22 14.01 17.05
C GLY A 321 14.12 13.69 18.55
N LEU A 322 14.17 12.41 18.94
CA LEU A 322 13.92 12.03 20.32
C LEU A 322 15.17 12.21 21.21
N PRO A 323 15.13 13.06 22.25
CA PRO A 323 16.31 13.34 23.10
C PRO A 323 16.76 12.09 23.85
N ALA A 324 18.03 11.66 23.81
CA ALA A 324 18.49 10.36 24.33
C ALA A 324 17.80 9.86 25.63
N MET A 325 17.52 8.54 25.70
CA MET A 325 16.79 7.92 26.83
C MET A 325 17.46 8.12 28.19
N ASN A 326 18.75 8.44 28.17
CA ASN A 326 19.53 8.72 29.34
C ASN A 326 20.42 9.95 29.03
N PRO A 327 19.90 11.18 29.20
CA PRO A 327 20.65 12.40 28.88
C PRO A 327 21.95 12.53 29.67
N ASP A 328 22.03 11.79 30.78
CA ASP A 328 23.14 11.71 31.73
C ASP A 328 24.19 10.63 31.41
N ARG A 329 23.93 9.74 30.44
CA ARG A 329 24.96 8.80 29.96
C ARG A 329 25.92 9.53 29.02
N ARG A 330 27.15 9.72 29.51
CA ARG A 330 28.26 10.34 28.78
C ARG A 330 28.40 9.78 27.35
N HIS A 331 27.95 10.53 26.36
CA HIS A 331 28.74 10.69 25.14
C HIS A 331 29.95 11.56 25.52
N GLN A 332 31.09 11.43 24.82
CA GLN A 332 32.40 11.99 25.19
C GLN A 332 32.46 13.51 25.53
N HIS A 333 31.36 14.25 25.38
CA HIS A 333 31.24 15.68 25.70
C HIS A 333 29.95 16.09 26.46
N GLY A 334 29.29 15.18 27.19
CA GLY A 334 28.08 15.51 27.98
C GLY A 334 28.37 16.03 29.40
N PRO A 335 27.56 16.98 29.95
CA PRO A 335 27.68 17.42 31.35
C PRO A 335 27.34 16.30 32.34
N GLU A 336 27.85 16.42 33.57
CA GLU A 336 27.75 15.39 34.61
C GLU A 336 26.31 15.20 35.10
N ALA A 337 25.89 13.93 35.23
CA ALA A 337 24.56 13.52 35.65
C ALA A 337 24.16 14.14 36.99
N VAL A 338 22.94 14.69 37.09
CA VAL A 338 22.41 15.19 38.36
C VAL A 338 21.86 14.01 39.15
N GLU A 339 22.52 13.65 40.25
CA GLU A 339 22.12 12.56 41.12
C GLU A 339 20.72 12.83 41.70
N GLN A 340 19.74 11.97 41.38
CA GLN A 340 18.40 12.10 41.96
C GLN A 340 18.44 11.73 43.46
N PRO A 341 17.85 12.53 44.36
CA PRO A 341 17.86 12.24 45.78
C PRO A 341 17.07 10.96 46.07
N ARG A 342 17.74 9.94 46.62
CA ARG A 342 17.16 8.68 47.12
C ARG A 342 16.34 8.87 48.41
N ALA A 343 15.41 9.83 48.44
CA ALA A 343 14.48 9.93 49.54
C ALA A 343 13.31 8.95 49.32
N GLY A 344 13.35 7.78 49.95
CA GLY A 344 12.18 6.89 50.06
C GLY A 344 12.39 5.41 49.72
N VAL A 345 13.59 4.96 49.34
CA VAL A 345 13.86 3.52 49.23
C VAL A 345 14.03 2.96 50.65
N ARG A 346 13.04 2.23 51.15
CA ARG A 346 13.22 1.38 52.33
C ARG A 346 14.01 0.15 51.89
N ASP A 347 15.20 -0.02 52.44
CA ASP A 347 15.92 -1.29 52.35
C ASP A 347 15.07 -2.37 53.02
N GLY A 348 14.60 -3.32 52.23
CA GLY A 348 13.87 -4.51 52.65
C GLY A 348 14.74 -5.74 52.45
#